data_AF-A0AA86UHU0-F1
#
_entry.id   AF-A0AA86UHU0-F1
#
_cell.length_a   1.000
_cell.length_b   1.000
_cell.length_c   1.000
_cell.angle_alpha   90.00
_cell.angle_beta   90.00
_cell.angle_gamma   90.00
#
_symmetry.space_group_name_H-M   'P 1'
#
loop_
_entity.id
_entity.type
_entity.pdbx_description
1 polymer ?
#
loop_
_entity_poly.entity_id
_entity_poly.type
_entity_poly.pdbx_seq_one_letter_code
_entity_poly.pdbx_strand_id
1 'polypeptide(L)' 'MKYTRAEFEALFNSFDFDQSKTIEYMELHSFLSKHGMQTKPELLREYFQKFDKDSNGKLDVDEWCKMMEQVFK' A
#
# COMPACT_ATOMS: atom_id res chain seq x y z
N MET A 1 7.03 -8.62 15.87
CA MET A 1 6.15 -8.23 14.75
C MET A 1 4.83 -7.79 15.35
N LYS A 2 4.41 -6.55 15.11
CA LYS A 2 3.17 -5.98 15.68
C LYS A 2 1.92 -6.24 14.83
N TYR A 3 2.09 -6.65 13.57
CA TYR A 3 1.00 -6.88 12.63
C TYR A 3 1.15 -8.23 11.91
N THR A 4 0.03 -8.89 11.63
CA THR A 4 -0.09 -10.16 10.92
C THR A 4 -0.57 -9.95 9.48
N ARG A 5 -0.38 -10.95 8.59
CA ARG A 5 -0.90 -10.91 7.22
C ARG A 5 -2.41 -10.60 7.19
N ALA A 6 -3.18 -11.18 8.11
CA ALA A 6 -4.61 -10.91 8.23
C ALA A 6 -4.92 -9.44 8.56
N GLU A 7 -4.10 -8.77 9.38
CA GLU A 7 -4.26 -7.34 9.65
C GLU A 7 -3.88 -6.48 8.44
N PHE A 8 -2.85 -6.89 7.68
CA PHE A 8 -2.51 -6.21 6.43
C PHE A 8 -3.56 -6.41 5.34
N GLU A 9 -4.21 -7.57 5.27
CA GLU A 9 -5.35 -7.84 4.39
C GLU A 9 -6.60 -7.06 4.82
N ALA A 10 -6.85 -6.96 6.13
CA ALA A 10 -7.94 -6.12 6.65
C ALA A 10 -7.71 -4.64 6.35
N LEU A 11 -6.46 -4.18 6.51
CA LEU A 11 -6.06 -2.85 6.07
C LEU A 11 -6.27 -2.72 4.57
N PHE A 12 -5.73 -3.63 3.75
CA PHE A 12 -5.86 -3.64 2.30
C PHE A 12 -7.30 -3.44 1.85
N ASN A 13 -8.25 -4.20 2.41
CA ASN A 13 -9.67 -4.06 2.10
C ASN A 13 -10.26 -2.70 2.50
N SER A 14 -9.64 -2.00 3.46
CA SER A 14 -10.00 -0.62 3.81
C SER A 14 -9.36 0.42 2.88
N PHE A 15 -8.33 0.06 2.10
CA PHE A 15 -7.70 0.91 1.08
C PHE A 15 -8.33 0.71 -0.31
N ASP A 16 -8.68 -0.54 -0.65
CA ASP A 16 -9.31 -0.94 -1.91
C ASP A 16 -10.79 -0.51 -1.92
N PHE A 17 -11.03 0.76 -2.30
CA PHE A 17 -12.38 1.35 -2.25
C PHE A 17 -13.27 0.83 -3.37
N ASP A 18 -12.68 0.48 -4.50
CA ASP A 18 -13.39 0.00 -5.68
C ASP A 18 -13.47 -1.53 -5.77
N GLN A 19 -12.91 -2.24 -4.78
CA GLN A 19 -12.83 -3.70 -4.74
C GLN A 19 -12.12 -4.29 -5.97
N SER A 20 -11.18 -3.53 -6.55
CA SER A 20 -10.36 -3.97 -7.67
C SER A 20 -9.40 -5.09 -7.30
N LYS A 21 -9.24 -5.39 -6.00
CA LYS A 21 -8.23 -6.28 -5.43
C LYS A 21 -6.80 -5.81 -5.69
N THR A 22 -6.66 -4.53 -5.95
CA THR A 22 -5.38 -3.84 -6.12
C THR A 22 -5.46 -2.49 -5.43
N ILE A 23 -4.35 -1.99 -4.90
CA ILE A 23 -4.28 -0.61 -4.40
C ILE A 23 -3.58 0.23 -5.46
N GLU A 24 -4.30 1.21 -5.99
CA GLU A 24 -3.71 2.17 -6.91
C GLU A 24 -2.95 3.26 -6.15
N TYR A 25 -1.98 3.89 -6.83
CA TYR A 25 -1.21 4.99 -6.27
C TYR A 25 -2.11 6.10 -5.67
N MET A 26 -3.24 6.41 -6.32
CA MET A 26 -4.18 7.43 -5.84
C MET A 26 -4.86 7.01 -4.53
N GLU A 27 -5.24 5.75 -4.39
CA GLU A 27 -5.89 5.23 -3.19
C GLU A 27 -4.94 5.27 -1.99
N LEU A 28 -3.69 4.84 -2.21
CA LEU A 28 -2.64 4.91 -1.21
C LEU A 28 -2.34 6.35 -0.79
N HIS A 29 -2.17 7.25 -1.75
CA HIS A 29 -1.90 8.67 -1.49
C HIS A 29 -3.05 9.34 -0.72
N SER A 30 -4.29 9.04 -1.09
CA SER A 30 -5.49 9.56 -0.44
C SER A 30 -5.59 9.07 1.01
N PHE A 31 -5.26 7.80 1.28
CA PHE A 31 -5.23 7.26 2.62
C PHE A 31 -4.12 7.89 3.49
N LEU A 32 -2.90 8.00 2.98
CA LEU A 32 -1.77 8.54 3.74
C LEU A 32 -2.03 10.01 4.11
N SER A 33 -2.61 10.76 3.16
CA SER A 33 -3.09 12.12 3.41
C SER A 33 -4.17 12.16 4.50
N LYS A 34 -5.14 11.24 4.48
CA LYS A 34 -6.20 11.13 5.50
C LYS A 34 -5.66 10.76 6.89
N HIS A 35 -4.60 9.97 6.98
CA HIS A 35 -3.99 9.55 8.25
C HIS A 35 -2.90 10.51 8.75
N GLY A 36 -2.73 11.67 8.11
CA GLY A 36 -1.75 12.67 8.51
C GLY A 36 -0.30 12.28 8.23
N MET A 37 -0.08 11.17 7.51
CA MET A 37 1.23 10.82 6.98
C MET A 37 1.46 11.64 5.71
N GLN A 38 2.09 12.80 5.85
CA GLN A 38 2.63 13.53 4.71
C GLN A 38 3.84 12.80 4.15
N THR A 39 3.59 11.75 3.37
CA THR A 39 4.61 11.15 2.51
C THR A 39 4.76 12.02 1.28
N LYS A 40 5.99 12.42 0.95
CA LYS A 40 6.24 13.13 -0.29
C LYS A 40 5.85 12.23 -1.49
N PRO A 41 5.22 12.77 -2.54
CA PRO A 41 4.81 12.00 -3.72
C PRO A 41 5.97 11.21 -4.35
N GLU A 42 7.16 11.83 -4.39
CA GLU A 42 8.42 11.23 -4.83
C GLU A 42 8.76 9.96 -4.04
N LEU A 43 8.70 10.03 -2.71
CA LEU A 43 9.03 8.92 -1.83
C LEU A 43 8.00 7.80 -1.99
N LEU A 44 6.70 8.15 -2.05
CA LEU A 44 5.63 7.19 -2.24
C LEU A 44 5.80 6.45 -3.56
N ARG A 45 6.16 7.16 -4.63
CA ARG A 45 6.41 6.60 -5.95
C ARG A 45 7.63 5.68 -5.96
N GLU A 46 8.71 6.05 -5.27
CA GLU A 46 9.89 5.18 -5.11
C GLU A 46 9.54 3.89 -4.34
N TYR A 47 8.75 4.00 -3.26
CA TYR A 47 8.23 2.83 -2.56
C TYR A 47 7.36 1.98 -3.49
N PHE A 48 6.44 2.61 -4.20
CA PHE A 48 5.56 1.92 -5.14
C PHE A 48 6.37 1.14 -6.17
N GLN A 49 7.31 1.79 -6.87
CA GLN A 49 8.17 1.15 -7.86
C GLN A 49 9.07 0.04 -7.30
N LYS A 50 9.41 0.10 -6.02
CA LYS A 50 10.21 -0.93 -5.37
C LYS A 50 9.42 -2.21 -5.11
N PHE A 51 8.11 -2.10 -4.89
CA PHE A 51 7.24 -3.21 -4.51
C PHE A 51 6.31 -3.69 -5.62
N ASP A 52 5.97 -2.82 -6.58
CA ASP A 52 5.26 -3.09 -7.84
C ASP A 52 6.18 -3.87 -8.78
N LYS A 53 6.16 -5.19 -8.68
CA LYS A 53 7.07 -6.07 -9.41
C LYS A 53 6.65 -6.25 -10.86
N ASP A 54 5.37 -6.19 -11.13
CA ASP A 54 4.84 -6.32 -12.48
C ASP A 54 4.78 -4.98 -13.23
N SER A 55 5.10 -3.88 -12.55
CA SER A 55 5.12 -2.51 -13.09
C SER A 55 3.78 -2.11 -13.69
N ASN A 56 2.68 -2.61 -13.11
CA ASN A 56 1.33 -2.31 -13.57
C ASN A 56 0.79 -0.99 -12.99
N GLY A 57 1.52 -0.35 -12.05
CA GLY A 57 1.13 0.90 -11.40
C GLY A 57 0.12 0.73 -10.26
N LYS A 58 -0.07 -0.51 -9.80
CA LYS A 58 -0.95 -0.94 -8.70
C LYS A 58 -0.20 -1.93 -7.81
N LEU A 59 -0.63 -2.10 -6.57
CA LEU A 59 -0.10 -3.13 -5.67
C LEU A 59 -1.17 -4.18 -5.44
N ASP A 60 -0.86 -5.44 -5.74
CA ASP A 60 -1.70 -6.55 -5.33
C ASP A 60 -1.57 -6.82 -3.82
N VAL A 61 -2.44 -7.68 -3.28
CA VAL A 61 -2.48 -7.96 -1.83
C VAL A 61 -1.16 -8.55 -1.30
N ASP A 62 -0.44 -9.33 -2.11
CA ASP A 62 0.84 -9.94 -1.73
C ASP A 62 1.98 -8.91 -1.78
N GLU A 63 1.99 -8.03 -2.77
CA GLU A 63 2.91 -6.89 -2.85
C GLU A 63 2.69 -5.89 -1.71
N TRP A 64 1.43 -5.58 -1.43
CA TRP A 64 1.00 -4.76 -0.30
C TRP A 64 1.48 -5.32 1.04
N CYS A 65 1.21 -6.61 1.30
CA CYS A 65 1.62 -7.24 2.55
C CYS A 65 3.14 -7.21 2.72
N LYS A 66 3.91 -7.43 1.64
CA LYS A 66 5.38 -7.33 1.67
C LYS A 66 5.87 -5.91 1.90
N MET A 67 5.21 -4.91 1.30
CA MET A 67 5.52 -3.51 1.54
C MET A 67 5.29 -3.16 3.01
N MET A 68 4.12 -3.51 3.55
CA MET A 68 3.75 -3.26 4.93
C MET A 68 4.67 -3.99 5.92
N GLU A 69 5.06 -5.22 5.62
CA GLU A 69 6.04 -5.96 6.42
C GLU A 69 7.41 -5.28 6.43
N GLN A 70 7.86 -4.68 5.32
CA GLN A 70 9.14 -3.94 5.28
C GLN A 70 9.07 -2.56 5.93
N VAL A 71 7.95 -1.84 5.78
CA VAL A 71 7.79 -0.48 6.31
C VAL A 71 7.56 -0.50 7.82
N PHE A 72 6.83 -1.49 8.34
CA PHE A 72 6.49 -1.63 9.76
C PHE A 72 7.35 -2.68 10.50
N LYS A 73 8.47 -3.10 9.89
CA LYS A 73 9.49 -3.93 10.55
C LYS A 73 10.21 -3.17 11.65
#